data_AF-A0A2H0P174-F1
#
_entry.id   AF-A0A2H0P174-F1
#
_cell.length_a   1.000
_cell.length_b   1.000
_cell.length_c   1.000
_cell.angle_alpha   90.00
_cell.angle_beta   90.00
_cell.angle_gamma   90.00
#
_symmetry.space_group_name_H-M   'P 1'
#
loop_
_entity.id
_entity.type
_entity.pdbx_description
1 polymer ?
#
loop_
_entity_poly.entity_id
_entity_poly.type
_entity_poly.pdbx_seq_one_letter_code
_entity_poly.pdbx_strand_id
1 'polypeptide(L)'
;MSVFDSLSQEHALLLKLVGRLERAAAEKDERVSAREMRNILLVLFKALEAHEGLERLIFDDSPDLPSAAAYKALASVEHQHQALTDLRKESLALLASITPEATPAIRDLALRLASLLRRHFDEEERTLWPSFNACAGRSTLHRLSRQAHDQYVTMERDINRYWVEVESYMSGNC
;
A
#
# COMPACT_ATOMS: atom_id res chain seq x y z
N MET A 1 -11.69 -17.65 6.51
CA MET A 1 -10.86 -16.72 5.72
C MET A 1 -9.41 -16.99 6.07
N SER A 2 -8.57 -17.20 5.07
CA SER A 2 -7.13 -17.41 5.25
C SER A 2 -6.39 -16.08 5.47
N VAL A 3 -5.13 -16.15 5.92
CA VAL A 3 -4.25 -14.99 6.00
C VAL A 3 -4.09 -14.33 4.62
N PHE A 4 -3.93 -15.13 3.57
CA PHE A 4 -3.77 -14.64 2.19
C PHE A 4 -5.06 -14.09 1.59
N ASP A 5 -6.23 -14.59 2.01
CA ASP A 5 -7.51 -13.98 1.63
C ASP A 5 -7.60 -12.54 2.17
N SER A 6 -7.11 -12.32 3.40
CA SER A 6 -7.10 -11.00 4.04
C SER A 6 -6.10 -10.06 3.34
N LEU A 7 -4.88 -10.54 3.07
CA LEU A 7 -3.88 -9.78 2.33
C LEU A 7 -4.35 -9.45 0.91
N SER A 8 -5.01 -10.38 0.22
CA SER A 8 -5.62 -10.13 -1.10
C SER A 8 -6.68 -9.03 -1.03
N GLN A 9 -7.45 -8.96 0.05
CA GLN A 9 -8.42 -7.89 0.27
C GLN A 9 -7.73 -6.54 0.54
N GLU A 10 -6.63 -6.52 1.30
CA GLU A 10 -5.81 -5.32 1.47
C GLU A 10 -5.23 -4.85 0.14
N HIS A 11 -4.63 -5.74 -0.66
CA HIS A 11 -4.14 -5.43 -2.01
C HIS A 11 -5.24 -4.85 -2.88
N ALA A 12 -6.44 -5.42 -2.84
CA ALA A 12 -7.58 -4.88 -3.59
C ALA A 12 -7.99 -3.47 -3.13
N LEU A 13 -7.92 -3.16 -1.83
CA LEU A 13 -8.16 -1.81 -1.32
C LEU A 13 -7.07 -0.83 -1.76
N LEU A 14 -5.81 -1.20 -1.63
CA LEU A 14 -4.67 -0.39 -2.05
C LEU A 14 -4.68 -0.16 -3.56
N LEU A 15 -4.97 -1.17 -4.37
CA LEU A 15 -5.10 -1.05 -5.82
C LEU A 15 -6.27 -0.15 -6.25
N LYS A 16 -7.36 -0.09 -5.48
CA LYS A 16 -8.42 0.90 -5.71
C LYS A 16 -7.91 2.33 -5.51
N LEU A 17 -7.09 2.57 -4.48
CA LEU A 17 -6.44 3.86 -4.24
C LEU A 17 -5.42 4.18 -5.36
N VAL A 18 -4.61 3.21 -5.78
CA VAL A 18 -3.67 3.35 -6.91
C VAL A 18 -4.42 3.74 -8.20
N GLY A 19 -5.52 3.05 -8.52
CA GLY A 19 -6.32 3.39 -9.70
C GLY A 19 -6.95 4.79 -9.62
N ARG A 20 -7.26 5.29 -8.42
CA ARG A 20 -7.69 6.68 -8.23
C ARG A 20 -6.53 7.66 -8.42
N LEU A 21 -5.35 7.33 -7.89
CA LEU A 21 -4.14 8.13 -8.03
C LEU A 21 -3.77 8.32 -9.50
N GLU A 22 -3.81 7.25 -10.29
CA GLU A 22 -3.57 7.28 -11.74
C GLU A 22 -4.59 8.18 -12.47
N ARG A 23 -5.88 8.11 -12.09
CA ARG A 23 -6.92 8.99 -12.65
C ARG A 23 -6.68 10.46 -12.29
N ALA A 24 -6.32 10.74 -11.04
CA ALA A 24 -5.99 12.09 -10.58
C ALA A 24 -4.75 12.64 -11.32
N ALA A 25 -3.76 11.80 -11.58
CA ALA A 25 -2.58 12.18 -12.36
C ALA A 25 -2.91 12.48 -13.83
N ALA A 26 -3.93 11.82 -14.40
CA ALA A 26 -4.41 12.06 -15.76
C ALA A 26 -5.36 13.26 -15.91
N GLU A 27 -5.79 13.88 -14.81
CA GLU A 27 -6.67 15.05 -14.82
C GLU A 27 -5.99 16.25 -15.50
N LYS A 28 -6.73 16.94 -16.38
CA LYS A 28 -6.24 18.07 -17.18
C LYS A 28 -6.17 19.35 -16.36
N ASP A 29 -7.11 19.55 -15.44
CA ASP A 29 -7.04 20.69 -14.51
C ASP A 29 -5.93 20.44 -13.49
N GLU A 30 -4.85 21.21 -13.57
CA GLU A 30 -3.67 21.04 -12.71
C GLU A 30 -3.97 21.26 -11.22
N ARG A 31 -4.88 22.19 -10.89
CA ARG A 31 -5.22 22.47 -9.49
C ARG A 31 -6.03 21.32 -8.90
N VAL A 32 -6.99 20.81 -9.66
CA VAL A 32 -7.76 19.62 -9.28
C VAL A 32 -6.83 18.42 -9.18
N SER A 33 -6.03 18.15 -10.21
CA SER A 33 -5.05 17.05 -10.26
C SER A 33 -4.13 17.06 -9.04
N ALA A 34 -3.47 18.19 -8.75
CA ALA A 34 -2.56 18.34 -7.61
C ALA A 34 -3.25 18.07 -6.27
N ARG A 35 -4.46 18.62 -6.09
CA ARG A 35 -5.25 18.42 -4.87
C ARG A 35 -5.68 16.97 -4.69
N GLU A 36 -6.26 16.34 -5.72
CA GLU A 36 -6.71 14.95 -5.65
C GLU A 36 -5.54 13.99 -5.42
N MET A 37 -4.41 14.17 -6.14
CA MET A 37 -3.21 13.37 -5.92
C MET A 37 -2.70 13.51 -4.50
N ARG A 38 -2.60 14.73 -3.96
CA ARG A 38 -2.19 14.97 -2.56
C ARG A 38 -3.05 14.19 -1.59
N ASN A 39 -4.37 14.29 -1.74
CA ASN A 39 -5.33 13.64 -0.86
C ASN A 39 -5.22 12.12 -0.91
N ILE A 40 -5.15 11.55 -2.11
CA ILE A 40 -5.01 10.11 -2.30
C ILE A 40 -3.69 9.61 -1.73
N LEU A 41 -2.59 10.32 -1.95
CA LEU A 41 -1.27 9.96 -1.43
C LEU A 41 -1.24 9.92 0.10
N LEU A 42 -1.88 10.87 0.79
CA LEU A 42 -1.96 10.88 2.26
C LEU A 42 -2.68 9.64 2.81
N VAL A 43 -3.78 9.24 2.19
CA VAL A 43 -4.52 8.02 2.59
C VAL A 43 -3.73 6.77 2.23
N LEU A 44 -3.17 6.72 1.02
CA LEU A 44 -2.40 5.60 0.52
C LEU A 44 -1.17 5.32 1.39
N PHE A 45 -0.40 6.34 1.77
CA PHE A 45 0.79 6.12 2.59
C PHE A 45 0.47 5.60 3.99
N LYS A 46 -0.61 6.07 4.61
CA LYS A 46 -1.05 5.53 5.89
C LYS A 46 -1.52 4.07 5.76
N ALA A 47 -2.23 3.75 4.68
CA ALA A 47 -2.65 2.37 4.42
C ALA A 47 -1.46 1.45 4.14
N LEU A 48 -0.45 1.92 3.39
CA LEU A 48 0.79 1.19 3.13
C LEU A 48 1.60 0.95 4.41
N GLU A 49 1.69 1.92 5.30
CA GLU A 49 2.34 1.72 6.61
C GLU A 49 1.68 0.60 7.42
N ALA A 50 0.34 0.56 7.41
CA ALA A 50 -0.38 -0.51 8.06
C ALA A 50 -0.13 -1.86 7.37
N HIS A 51 -0.17 -1.90 6.04
CA HIS A 51 0.09 -3.10 5.26
C HIS A 51 1.51 -3.66 5.53
N GLU A 52 2.55 -2.84 5.40
CA GLU A 52 3.94 -3.22 5.69
C GLU A 52 4.09 -3.73 7.14
N GLY A 53 3.38 -3.11 8.09
CA GLY A 53 3.36 -3.56 9.48
C GLY A 53 2.79 -4.97 9.66
N LEU A 54 1.74 -5.32 8.91
CA LEU A 54 1.18 -6.67 8.91
C LEU A 54 2.14 -7.67 8.27
N GLU A 55 2.73 -7.29 7.14
CA GLU A 55 3.67 -8.14 6.42
C GLU A 55 4.89 -8.51 7.26
N ARG A 56 5.48 -7.55 7.98
CA ARG A 56 6.58 -7.83 8.92
C ARG A 56 6.16 -8.84 10.01
N LEU A 57 4.94 -8.70 10.55
CA LEU A 57 4.41 -9.65 11.54
C LEU A 57 4.19 -11.06 10.97
N ILE A 58 3.87 -11.17 9.67
CA ILE A 58 3.62 -12.44 8.99
C ILE A 58 4.93 -13.09 8.57
N PHE A 59 5.84 -12.33 7.96
CA PHE A 59 7.02 -12.85 7.26
C PHE A 59 8.32 -12.75 8.07
N ASP A 60 8.56 -11.69 8.83
CA ASP A 60 9.83 -11.50 9.56
C ASP A 60 9.86 -12.30 10.87
N ASP A 61 8.73 -12.37 11.57
CA ASP A 61 8.59 -13.06 12.86
C ASP A 61 8.23 -14.55 12.73
N SER A 62 8.27 -15.12 11.50
CA SER A 62 7.95 -16.53 11.29
C SER A 62 9.19 -17.41 11.42
N PRO A 63 9.28 -18.27 12.46
CA PRO A 63 10.41 -19.19 12.63
C PRO A 63 10.47 -20.29 11.56
N ASP A 64 9.50 -20.32 10.65
CA ASP A 64 9.21 -21.42 9.74
C ASP A 64 9.61 -21.15 8.28
N LEU A 65 10.41 -20.12 7.96
CA LEU A 65 10.91 -19.88 6.58
C LEU A 65 12.07 -20.85 6.26
N PRO A 66 11.87 -21.99 5.57
CA PRO A 66 12.82 -23.10 5.55
C PRO A 66 13.53 -23.27 4.21
N SER A 67 13.31 -22.37 3.23
CA SER A 67 13.84 -22.52 1.88
C SER A 67 14.57 -21.28 1.39
N ALA A 68 15.68 -21.49 0.68
CA ALA A 68 16.45 -20.43 0.04
C ALA A 68 15.61 -19.60 -0.96
N ALA A 69 14.59 -20.22 -1.58
CA ALA A 69 13.66 -19.53 -2.45
C ALA A 69 12.78 -18.54 -1.68
N ALA A 70 12.27 -18.94 -0.51
CA ALA A 70 11.49 -18.05 0.36
C ALA A 70 12.34 -16.88 0.89
N TYR A 71 13.59 -17.13 1.28
CA TYR A 71 14.53 -16.06 1.66
C TYR A 71 14.82 -15.09 0.52
N LYS A 72 14.98 -15.60 -0.70
CA LYS A 72 15.19 -14.74 -1.87
C LYS A 72 13.96 -13.88 -2.18
N ALA A 73 12.76 -14.45 -2.08
CA ALA A 73 11.52 -13.71 -2.27
C ALA A 73 11.35 -12.62 -1.20
N LEU A 74 11.60 -12.97 0.07
CA LEU A 74 11.55 -12.02 1.18
C LEU A 74 12.54 -10.86 0.98
N ALA A 75 13.81 -11.15 0.65
CA ALA A 75 14.81 -10.11 0.40
C ALA A 75 14.43 -9.20 -0.80
N SER A 76 13.78 -9.76 -1.83
CA SER A 76 13.27 -8.98 -2.96
C SER A 76 12.14 -8.03 -2.54
N VAL A 77 11.24 -8.50 -1.69
CA VAL A 77 10.12 -7.71 -1.13
C VAL A 77 10.64 -6.63 -0.19
N GLU A 78 11.60 -6.93 0.70
CA GLU A 78 12.27 -5.95 1.56
C GLU A 78 12.94 -4.83 0.75
N HIS A 79 13.61 -5.17 -0.36
CA HIS A 79 14.19 -4.16 -1.25
C HIS A 79 13.11 -3.23 -1.85
N GLN A 80 11.95 -3.78 -2.18
CA GLN A 80 10.81 -3.02 -2.68
C GLN A 80 10.18 -2.14 -1.59
N HIS A 81 10.08 -2.62 -0.35
CA HIS A 81 9.67 -1.80 0.81
C HIS A 81 10.60 -0.60 1.02
N GLN A 82 11.91 -0.79 0.87
CA GLN A 82 12.85 0.32 0.96
C GLN A 82 12.61 1.35 -0.17
N ALA A 83 12.39 0.88 -1.41
CA ALA A 83 12.08 1.75 -2.53
C ALA A 83 10.74 2.50 -2.34
N LEU A 84 9.72 1.85 -1.77
CA LEU A 84 8.44 2.46 -1.42
C LEU A 84 8.60 3.51 -0.31
N THR A 85 9.41 3.22 0.71
CA THR A 85 9.74 4.15 1.79
C THR A 85 10.42 5.41 1.25
N ASP A 86 11.35 5.25 0.31
CA ASP A 86 12.08 6.39 -0.27
C ASP A 86 11.17 7.22 -1.19
N LEU A 87 10.34 6.58 -2.02
CA LEU A 87 9.31 7.27 -2.79
C LEU A 87 8.32 8.01 -1.90
N ARG A 88 7.91 7.42 -0.77
CA ARG A 88 7.02 8.08 0.20
C ARG A 88 7.66 9.34 0.77
N LYS A 89 8.95 9.31 1.13
CA LYS A 89 9.67 10.50 1.62
C LYS A 89 9.74 11.59 0.55
N GLU A 90 10.08 11.21 -0.68
CA GLU A 90 10.11 12.12 -1.83
C GLU A 90 8.73 12.77 -2.06
N SER A 91 7.67 11.95 -1.98
CA SER A 91 6.28 12.39 -2.12
C SER A 91 5.89 13.39 -1.04
N LEU A 92 6.15 13.06 0.24
CA LEU A 92 5.80 13.93 1.36
C LEU A 92 6.56 15.26 1.31
N ALA A 93 7.83 15.24 0.88
CA ALA A 93 8.61 16.46 0.68
C ALA A 93 8.01 17.34 -0.42
N LEU A 94 7.63 16.76 -1.56
CA LEU A 94 6.97 17.48 -2.66
C LEU A 94 5.58 18.00 -2.26
N LEU A 95 4.81 17.23 -1.50
CA LEU A 95 3.49 17.64 -0.99
C LEU A 95 3.57 18.77 0.03
N ALA A 96 4.64 18.83 0.84
CA ALA A 96 4.86 19.90 1.81
C ALA A 96 5.14 21.26 1.14
N SER A 97 5.56 21.26 -0.12
CA SER A 97 5.87 22.47 -0.91
C SER A 97 5.07 22.50 -2.21
N ILE A 98 3.80 22.07 -2.17
CA ILE A 98 2.97 21.97 -3.37
C ILE A 98 2.72 23.36 -3.96
N THR A 99 3.34 23.61 -5.12
CA THR A 99 3.05 24.75 -5.98
C THR A 99 2.47 24.25 -7.30
N PRO A 100 1.75 25.08 -8.08
CA PRO A 100 1.29 24.68 -9.40
C PRO A 100 2.41 24.12 -10.28
N GLU A 101 3.61 24.69 -10.18
CA GLU A 101 4.82 24.28 -10.92
C GLU A 101 5.35 22.90 -10.50
N ALA A 102 5.01 22.42 -9.29
CA ALA A 102 5.38 21.10 -8.81
C ALA A 102 4.43 19.99 -9.32
N THR A 103 3.28 20.34 -9.92
CA THR A 103 2.26 19.38 -10.37
C THR A 103 2.82 18.32 -11.34
N PRO A 104 3.65 18.65 -12.35
CA PRO A 104 4.24 17.63 -13.22
C PRO A 104 5.12 16.62 -12.47
N ALA A 105 5.90 17.09 -11.48
CA ALA A 105 6.74 16.21 -10.67
C ALA A 105 5.90 15.28 -9.78
N ILE A 106 4.80 15.78 -9.21
CA ILE A 106 3.87 14.97 -8.42
C ILE A 106 3.18 13.92 -9.30
N ARG A 107 2.81 14.26 -10.55
CA ARG A 107 2.26 13.29 -11.50
C ARG A 107 3.24 12.17 -11.83
N ASP A 108 4.49 12.51 -12.14
CA ASP A 108 5.54 11.51 -12.41
C ASP A 108 5.73 10.58 -11.22
N LEU A 109 5.84 11.15 -10.03
CA LEU A 109 5.96 10.39 -8.80
C LEU A 109 4.75 9.47 -8.56
N ALA A 110 3.53 9.98 -8.79
CA ALA A 110 2.30 9.22 -8.61
C ALA A 110 2.26 7.99 -9.53
N LEU A 111 2.70 8.14 -10.77
CA LEU A 111 2.79 7.04 -11.74
C LEU A 111 3.91 6.05 -11.40
N ARG A 112 5.07 6.53 -10.93
CA ARG A 112 6.16 5.67 -10.43
C ARG A 112 5.71 4.84 -9.23
N LEU A 113 5.05 5.48 -8.26
CA LEU A 113 4.49 4.81 -7.08
C LEU A 113 3.44 3.76 -7.49
N ALA A 114 2.50 4.13 -8.37
CA ALA A 114 1.49 3.22 -8.88
C ALA A 114 2.12 1.98 -9.54
N SER A 115 3.12 2.19 -10.40
CA SER A 115 3.83 1.09 -11.06
C SER A 115 4.60 0.21 -10.07
N LEU A 116 5.23 0.79 -9.05
CA LEU A 116 5.98 0.03 -8.05
C LEU A 116 5.04 -0.83 -7.20
N LEU A 117 3.94 -0.25 -6.70
CA LEU A 117 2.95 -0.97 -5.90
C LEU A 117 2.34 -2.15 -6.64
N ARG A 118 1.97 -1.97 -7.92
CA ARG A 118 1.43 -3.06 -8.74
C ARG A 118 2.43 -4.22 -8.88
N ARG A 119 3.72 -3.90 -9.04
CA ARG A 119 4.77 -4.92 -9.17
C ARG A 119 5.02 -5.63 -7.84
N HIS A 120 5.05 -4.87 -6.75
CA HIS A 120 5.24 -5.37 -5.40
C HIS A 120 4.16 -6.37 -5.02
N PHE A 121 2.88 -6.01 -5.20
CA PHE A 121 1.76 -6.92 -4.94
C PHE A 121 1.77 -8.16 -5.85
N ASP A 122 2.11 -8.02 -7.15
CA ASP A 122 2.22 -9.17 -8.06
C ASP A 122 3.35 -10.13 -7.63
N GLU A 123 4.49 -9.59 -7.20
CA GLU A 123 5.62 -10.39 -6.71
C GLU A 123 5.24 -11.15 -5.44
N GLU A 124 4.60 -10.50 -4.48
CA GLU A 124 4.14 -11.13 -3.24
C GLU A 124 3.17 -12.27 -3.48
N GLU A 125 2.12 -12.00 -4.26
CA GLU A 125 1.06 -12.95 -4.59
C GLU A 125 1.61 -14.20 -5.30
N ARG A 126 2.62 -14.01 -6.15
CA ARG A 126 3.13 -15.07 -7.04
C ARG A 126 4.34 -15.80 -6.50
N THR A 127 5.11 -15.17 -5.62
CA THR A 127 6.38 -15.74 -5.13
C THR A 127 6.42 -15.86 -3.62
N LEU A 128 6.23 -14.78 -2.87
CA LEU A 128 6.37 -14.79 -1.41
C LEU A 128 5.28 -15.61 -0.73
N TRP A 129 4.01 -15.34 -1.03
CA TRP A 129 2.88 -15.99 -0.37
C TRP A 129 2.85 -17.50 -0.60
N PRO A 130 3.01 -18.02 -1.83
CA PRO A 130 3.06 -19.46 -2.04
C PRO A 130 4.24 -20.12 -1.29
N SER A 131 5.40 -19.46 -1.29
CA SER A 131 6.59 -19.96 -0.59
C SER A 131 6.37 -20.03 0.91
N PHE A 132 5.75 -19.01 1.51
CA PHE A 132 5.39 -19.00 2.92
C PHE A 132 4.34 -20.06 3.24
N ASN A 133 3.26 -20.15 2.45
CA ASN A 133 2.17 -21.12 2.67
C ASN A 133 2.65 -22.57 2.61
N ALA A 134 3.63 -22.88 1.75
CA ALA A 134 4.20 -24.21 1.63
C ALA A 134 4.98 -24.65 2.89
N CYS A 135 5.38 -23.70 3.73
CA CYS A 135 6.34 -23.92 4.79
C CYS A 135 5.76 -23.67 6.19
N ALA A 136 4.85 -22.73 6.32
CA ALA A 136 4.27 -22.33 7.60
C ALA A 136 3.39 -23.45 8.19
N GLY A 137 3.53 -23.68 9.50
CA GLY A 137 2.67 -24.61 10.23
C GLY A 137 1.20 -24.17 10.23
N ARG A 138 0.26 -25.14 10.26
CA ARG A 138 -1.19 -24.86 10.29
C ARG A 138 -1.62 -23.98 11.48
N SER A 139 -0.99 -24.14 12.64
CA SER A 139 -1.22 -23.31 13.83
C SER A 139 -0.79 -21.86 13.61
N THR A 140 0.38 -21.66 12.99
CA THR A 140 0.91 -20.35 12.59
C THR A 140 -0.06 -19.65 11.65
N LEU A 141 -0.47 -20.33 10.56
CA LEU A 141 -1.41 -19.78 9.59
C LEU A 141 -2.77 -19.42 10.23
N HIS A 142 -3.28 -20.24 11.15
CA HIS A 142 -4.54 -19.94 11.83
C HIS A 142 -4.47 -18.69 12.71
N ARG A 143 -3.38 -18.54 13.49
CA ARG A 143 -3.16 -17.34 14.31
C ARG A 143 -3.07 -16.08 13.44
N LEU A 144 -2.24 -16.13 12.40
CA LEU A 144 -2.04 -15.00 11.49
C LEU A 144 -3.32 -14.62 10.74
N SER A 145 -4.17 -15.59 10.39
CA SER A 145 -5.44 -15.32 9.70
C SER A 145 -6.36 -14.39 10.48
N ARG A 146 -6.44 -14.53 11.82
CA ARG A 146 -7.26 -13.63 12.65
C ARG A 146 -6.68 -12.23 12.68
N GLN A 147 -5.37 -12.12 12.90
CA GLN A 147 -4.68 -10.83 12.98
C GLN A 147 -4.78 -10.06 11.66
N ALA A 148 -4.53 -10.74 10.53
CA ALA A 148 -4.66 -10.15 9.20
C ALA A 148 -6.09 -9.69 8.92
N HIS A 149 -7.11 -10.45 9.34
CA HIS A 149 -8.50 -10.03 9.17
C HIS A 149 -8.84 -8.76 9.98
N ASP A 150 -8.49 -8.73 11.27
CA ASP A 150 -8.76 -7.59 12.14
C ASP A 150 -8.08 -6.31 11.63
N GLN A 151 -6.88 -6.47 11.07
CA GLN A 151 -6.13 -5.39 10.44
C GLN A 151 -6.75 -4.92 9.12
N TYR A 152 -7.14 -5.84 8.23
CA TYR A 152 -7.89 -5.51 7.02
C TYR A 152 -9.16 -4.70 7.35
N VAL A 153 -9.97 -5.15 8.31
CA VAL A 153 -11.20 -4.45 8.73
C VAL A 153 -10.89 -3.04 9.27
N THR A 154 -9.77 -2.89 9.97
CA THR A 154 -9.31 -1.60 10.47
C THR A 154 -8.83 -0.70 9.33
N MET A 155 -8.05 -1.22 8.40
CA MET A 155 -7.57 -0.50 7.22
C MET A 155 -8.74 -0.05 6.34
N GLU A 156 -9.70 -0.92 6.07
CA GLU A 156 -10.90 -0.60 5.28
C GLU A 156 -11.68 0.57 5.91
N ARG A 157 -11.93 0.49 7.21
CA ARG A 157 -12.60 1.54 7.97
C ARG A 157 -11.80 2.84 7.99
N ASP A 158 -10.49 2.76 8.16
CA ASP A 158 -9.61 3.93 8.16
C ASP A 158 -9.60 4.61 6.78
N ILE A 159 -9.43 3.84 5.69
CA ILE A 159 -9.51 4.34 4.32
C ILE A 159 -10.86 5.02 4.09
N ASN A 160 -11.97 4.39 4.49
CA ASN A 160 -13.30 4.96 4.34
C ASN A 160 -13.49 6.25 5.17
N ARG A 161 -13.01 6.28 6.41
CA ARG A 161 -13.09 7.48 7.27
C ARG A 161 -12.26 8.63 6.67
N TYR A 162 -11.00 8.36 6.34
CA TYR A 162 -10.12 9.36 5.75
C TYR A 162 -10.68 9.89 4.43
N TRP A 163 -11.31 9.02 3.65
CA TRP A 163 -11.97 9.43 2.43
C TRP A 163 -13.13 10.40 2.68
N VAL A 164 -14.01 10.11 3.64
CA VAL A 164 -15.10 11.01 4.04
C VAL A 164 -14.57 12.33 4.59
N GLU A 165 -13.52 12.30 5.41
CA GLU A 165 -12.90 13.51 5.95
C GLU A 165 -12.32 14.38 4.84
N VAL A 166 -11.57 13.79 3.91
CA VAL A 166 -11.00 14.47 2.73
C VAL A 166 -12.09 15.04 1.84
N GLU A 167 -13.16 14.29 1.53
CA GLU A 167 -14.28 14.77 0.71
C GLU A 167 -15.05 15.90 1.41
N SER A 168 -15.25 15.81 2.74
CA SER A 168 -15.97 16.84 3.50
C SER A 168 -15.23 18.19 3.47
N TYR A 169 -13.91 18.17 3.60
CA TYR A 169 -13.03 19.35 3.44
C TYR A 169 -13.09 19.93 2.02
N MET A 170 -13.40 19.13 1.01
CA MET A 170 -13.52 19.57 -0.39
C MET A 170 -14.86 20.23 -0.72
N SER A 171 -15.95 19.85 -0.03
CA SER A 171 -17.29 20.39 -0.26
C SER A 171 -17.58 21.75 0.38
N GLY A 172 -16.65 22.31 1.16
CA GLY A 172 -16.81 23.64 1.76
C GLY A 172 -17.87 23.73 2.87
N ASN A 173 -18.33 22.60 3.40
CA ASN A 173 -19.21 22.57 4.57
C ASN A 173 -18.38 22.67 5.85
N CYS A 174 -17.91 23.88 6.16
CA CYS A 174 -17.56 24.31 7.51
C CYS A 174 -18.30 25.62 7.79
#